data_AF-A0A9J5XKZ8-F1
#
_entry.id   AF-A0A9J5XKZ8-F1
#
_cell.length_a   1.000
_cell.length_b   1.000
_cell.length_c   1.000
_cell.angle_alpha   90.00
_cell.angle_beta   90.00
_cell.angle_gamma   90.00
#
_symmetry.space_group_name_H-M   'P 1'
#
loop_
_entity.id
_entity.type
_entity.pdbx_description
1 polymer ?
#
loop_
_entity_poly.entity_id
_entity_poly.type
_entity_poly.pdbx_seq_one_letter_code
_entity_poly.pdbx_strand_id
1 'polypeptide(L)'
;MKVVEVLHMNGGDGDISYANNSLVQRKVILMTKSITDQAISDLYCSLFPETLCIADLGCSSGANIFLVVSELVKIVERERKKHNLQSPEFYFHFNDLPGNDFNAIFQSLGEFEQNLKKQIGEGLGPCFFSGVAGSFYTRLFPSKSLHFVHSSYSLMWLSQVPNLIEKNKGNIYMASTSPPSVLKAYYKQYQKDFSIFLKYRSEELMKGGKMVLTFLGRESEDPSSKECCYIWELLSMALNELVLEGLIEEEKVDSFNIPQYTPSQGEVKYIVEKEGSFTINKLETTRVHWNNASNNIENINNDGYNVSRCMRAVAEPLLVSQFDPKLIDLVFQKYEEIVSECMAKEKTEFINVPNFIEKNKGNIYMSSTSPPSVIKAYYKHYENDFSNFLKYRSEELMKGGKMVLTFLGRESEDPSSKEGCYIWELLGMVLNELVIEGLIEEEKVNSFNIPNYTASPAEVKYLVDKEGSFTINKLETTRVHWNYASNTNNENIYNNGSYNLSRAIRVVAEPLLVSQFDPKLWI
;
A
#
# COMPACT_ATOMS: atom_id res chain seq x y z
N MET A 1 -18.09 -10.94 20.89
CA MET A 1 -17.83 -11.56 19.57
C MET A 1 -16.33 -11.56 19.30
N LYS A 2 -15.73 -12.72 19.00
CA LYS A 2 -14.32 -12.82 18.57
C LYS A 2 -14.28 -12.80 17.04
N VAL A 3 -13.79 -11.71 16.44
CA VAL A 3 -13.88 -11.46 15.00
C VAL A 3 -13.30 -12.61 14.17
N VAL A 4 -12.12 -13.14 14.53
CA VAL A 4 -11.46 -14.23 13.79
C VAL A 4 -12.31 -15.52 13.71
N GLU A 5 -13.21 -15.75 14.65
CA GLU A 5 -14.05 -16.96 14.70
C GLU A 5 -15.37 -16.80 13.91
N VAL A 6 -15.79 -15.56 13.60
CA VAL A 6 -17.12 -15.28 13.03
C VAL A 6 -17.10 -14.48 11.74
N LEU A 7 -16.05 -13.69 11.50
CA LEU A 7 -15.95 -12.87 10.30
C LEU A 7 -15.49 -13.75 9.15
N HIS A 8 -16.42 -14.01 8.24
CA HIS A 8 -16.17 -14.56 6.93
C HIS A 8 -17.30 -14.09 6.02
N MET A 9 -17.13 -14.23 4.72
CA MET A 9 -18.22 -14.00 3.78
C MET A 9 -19.08 -15.27 3.67
N ASN A 10 -20.32 -15.16 3.20
CA ASN A 10 -21.15 -16.35 2.93
C ASN A 10 -20.45 -17.25 1.89
N GLY A 11 -20.11 -18.47 2.29
CA GLY A 11 -19.44 -19.46 1.45
C GLY A 11 -20.37 -20.11 0.41
N GLY A 12 -19.80 -21.01 -0.39
CA GLY A 12 -20.51 -21.77 -1.41
C GLY A 12 -20.88 -20.98 -2.68
N ASP A 13 -21.73 -21.60 -3.48
CA ASP A 13 -22.18 -21.16 -4.81
C ASP A 13 -23.68 -20.90 -4.89
N GLY A 14 -24.37 -20.90 -3.74
CA GLY A 14 -25.79 -20.63 -3.64
C GLY A 14 -26.17 -19.17 -3.89
N ASP A 15 -27.47 -18.89 -3.93
CA ASP A 15 -27.99 -17.56 -4.23
C ASP A 15 -27.47 -16.48 -3.27
N ILE A 16 -27.36 -16.77 -1.97
CA ILE A 16 -26.92 -15.81 -0.96
C ILE A 16 -25.39 -15.78 -0.77
N SER A 17 -24.63 -16.52 -1.58
CA SER A 17 -23.19 -16.63 -1.42
C SER A 17 -22.45 -15.38 -1.86
N TYR A 18 -21.29 -15.14 -1.28
CA TYR A 18 -20.44 -14.02 -1.68
C TYR A 18 -20.00 -14.11 -3.13
N ALA A 19 -19.69 -15.33 -3.61
CA ALA A 19 -19.28 -15.58 -4.99
C ALA A 19 -20.28 -15.03 -6.02
N ASN A 20 -21.58 -15.08 -5.73
CA ASN A 20 -22.65 -14.61 -6.61
C ASN A 20 -23.06 -13.16 -6.37
N ASN A 21 -22.68 -12.55 -5.23
CA ASN A 21 -23.13 -11.20 -4.84
C ASN A 21 -21.99 -10.19 -4.67
N SER A 22 -20.76 -10.51 -5.09
CA SER A 22 -19.57 -9.64 -4.94
C SER A 22 -19.22 -8.78 -6.18
N LEU A 23 -20.24 -8.33 -6.93
CA LEU A 23 -20.04 -7.57 -8.18
C LEU A 23 -19.50 -6.16 -7.95
N VAL A 24 -19.83 -5.53 -6.82
CA VAL A 24 -19.29 -4.21 -6.44
C VAL A 24 -17.77 -4.31 -6.27
N GLN A 25 -17.32 -5.31 -5.52
CA GLN A 25 -15.90 -5.58 -5.25
C GLN A 25 -15.17 -5.92 -6.55
N ARG A 26 -15.81 -6.67 -7.46
CA ARG A 26 -15.28 -6.95 -8.80
C ARG A 26 -15.04 -5.67 -9.60
N LYS A 27 -16.02 -4.76 -9.60
CA LYS A 27 -15.90 -3.48 -10.30
C LYS A 27 -14.82 -2.61 -9.70
N VAL A 28 -14.67 -2.58 -8.37
CA VAL A 28 -13.58 -1.86 -7.70
C VAL A 28 -12.22 -2.40 -8.14
N ILE A 29 -12.03 -3.73 -8.16
CA ILE A 29 -10.77 -4.34 -8.64
C ILE A 29 -10.43 -3.85 -10.05
N LEU A 30 -11.44 -3.78 -10.93
CA LEU A 30 -11.26 -3.29 -12.31
C LEU A 30 -11.01 -1.78 -12.38
N MET A 31 -11.61 -0.98 -11.49
CA MET A 31 -11.39 0.47 -11.43
C MET A 31 -9.99 0.81 -10.93
N THR A 32 -9.46 0.04 -9.99
CA THR A 32 -8.10 0.22 -9.46
C THR A 32 -7.04 -0.48 -10.31
N LYS A 33 -7.44 -1.13 -11.41
CA LYS A 33 -6.56 -1.88 -12.30
C LYS A 33 -5.37 -1.06 -12.79
N SER A 34 -5.56 0.20 -13.17
CA SER A 34 -4.46 1.04 -13.67
C SER A 34 -3.35 1.22 -12.62
N ILE A 35 -3.72 1.34 -11.34
CA ILE A 35 -2.81 1.44 -10.21
C ILE A 35 -2.08 0.10 -10.01
N THR A 36 -2.83 -1.01 -10.05
CA THR A 36 -2.26 -2.36 -9.93
C THR A 36 -1.30 -2.68 -11.08
N ASP A 37 -1.69 -2.38 -12.32
CA ASP A 37 -0.88 -2.57 -13.54
C ASP A 37 0.43 -1.78 -13.44
N GLN A 38 0.36 -0.52 -13.00
CA GLN A 38 1.55 0.31 -12.79
C GLN A 38 2.45 -0.30 -11.71
N ALA A 39 1.90 -0.65 -10.55
CA ALA A 39 2.68 -1.16 -9.43
C ALA A 39 3.40 -2.48 -9.77
N ILE A 40 2.72 -3.43 -10.40
CA ILE A 40 3.31 -4.72 -10.77
C ILE A 40 4.29 -4.61 -11.94
N SER A 41 4.01 -3.73 -12.92
CA SER A 41 4.94 -3.43 -14.02
C SER A 41 6.22 -2.82 -13.47
N ASP A 42 6.11 -1.81 -12.60
CA ASP A 42 7.27 -1.15 -12.01
C ASP A 42 8.07 -2.10 -11.11
N LEU A 43 7.40 -3.00 -10.36
CA LEU A 43 8.07 -4.04 -9.58
C LEU A 43 8.88 -4.97 -10.49
N TYR A 44 8.21 -5.53 -11.49
CA TYR A 44 8.79 -6.53 -12.38
C TYR A 44 9.98 -5.96 -13.16
N CYS A 45 9.83 -4.77 -13.74
CA CYS A 45 10.89 -4.11 -14.51
C CYS A 45 12.07 -3.62 -13.66
N SER A 46 11.89 -3.52 -12.34
CA SER A 46 12.99 -3.16 -11.42
C SER A 46 13.81 -4.36 -10.98
N LEU A 47 13.19 -5.55 -10.90
CA LEU A 47 13.80 -6.74 -10.32
C LEU A 47 14.12 -7.84 -11.33
N PHE A 48 13.36 -7.92 -12.44
CA PHE A 48 13.35 -9.03 -13.39
C PHE A 48 13.49 -10.41 -12.71
N PRO A 49 12.61 -10.72 -11.75
CA PRO A 49 12.82 -11.89 -10.89
C PRO A 49 12.55 -13.17 -11.66
N GLU A 50 13.31 -14.24 -11.39
CA GLU A 50 13.03 -15.59 -11.90
C GLU A 50 11.78 -16.20 -11.25
N THR A 51 11.49 -15.79 -10.00
CA THR A 51 10.31 -16.20 -9.23
C THR A 51 9.58 -14.99 -8.70
N LEU A 52 8.26 -14.93 -8.89
CA LEU A 52 7.43 -13.83 -8.42
C LEU A 52 6.41 -14.32 -7.39
N CYS A 53 6.68 -14.03 -6.12
CA CYS A 53 5.80 -14.35 -4.99
C CYS A 53 4.81 -13.21 -4.69
N ILE A 54 3.53 -13.51 -4.79
CA ILE A 54 2.41 -12.57 -4.69
C ILE A 54 1.45 -13.07 -3.62
N ALA A 55 1.02 -12.18 -2.72
CA ALA A 55 -0.04 -12.50 -1.75
C ALA A 55 -1.29 -11.64 -2.02
N ASP A 56 -2.47 -12.26 -2.00
CA ASP A 56 -3.77 -11.58 -1.95
C ASP A 56 -4.35 -11.75 -0.54
N LEU A 57 -4.46 -10.65 0.20
CA LEU A 57 -4.82 -10.65 1.62
C LEU A 57 -6.30 -10.28 1.82
N GLY A 58 -7.04 -11.20 2.44
CA GLY A 58 -8.50 -11.16 2.51
C GLY A 58 -9.11 -11.47 1.15
N CYS A 59 -8.82 -12.65 0.61
CA CYS A 59 -9.18 -13.04 -0.74
C CYS A 59 -10.64 -13.50 -0.89
N SER A 60 -11.31 -13.83 0.22
CA SER A 60 -12.63 -14.44 0.26
C SER A 60 -12.70 -15.68 -0.65
N SER A 61 -13.83 -15.91 -1.30
CA SER A 61 -14.10 -17.00 -2.24
C SER A 61 -14.76 -16.49 -3.53
N GLY A 62 -14.83 -17.32 -4.56
CA GLY A 62 -15.48 -16.98 -5.84
C GLY A 62 -14.55 -16.34 -6.87
N ALA A 63 -15.13 -15.79 -7.95
CA ALA A 63 -14.37 -15.42 -9.15
C ALA A 63 -13.41 -14.22 -9.00
N ASN A 64 -13.57 -13.40 -7.96
CA ASN A 64 -12.79 -12.16 -7.79
C ASN A 64 -11.30 -12.42 -7.53
N ILE A 65 -10.96 -13.48 -6.79
CA ILE A 65 -9.56 -13.87 -6.53
C ILE A 65 -8.81 -14.19 -7.83
N PHE A 66 -9.47 -14.93 -8.73
CA PHE A 66 -8.92 -15.34 -10.02
C PHE A 66 -8.80 -14.18 -11.00
N LEU A 67 -9.65 -13.16 -10.87
CA LEU A 67 -9.52 -11.93 -11.65
C LEU A 67 -8.21 -11.20 -11.33
N VAL A 68 -7.89 -11.05 -10.04
CA VAL A 68 -6.63 -10.41 -9.60
C VAL A 68 -5.42 -11.17 -10.16
N VAL A 69 -5.39 -12.50 -9.99
CA VAL A 69 -4.32 -13.35 -10.53
C VAL A 69 -4.16 -13.16 -12.04
N SER A 70 -5.27 -13.23 -12.78
CA SER A 70 -5.25 -13.09 -14.25
C SER A 70 -4.66 -11.76 -14.70
N GLU A 71 -5.05 -10.66 -14.06
CA GLU A 71 -4.57 -9.33 -14.43
C GLU A 71 -3.08 -9.14 -14.09
N LEU A 72 -2.62 -9.61 -12.93
CA LEU A 72 -1.21 -9.55 -12.57
C LEU A 72 -0.33 -10.35 -13.55
N VAL A 73 -0.72 -11.59 -13.86
CA VAL A 73 0.00 -12.44 -14.83
C VAL A 73 0.06 -11.77 -16.20
N LYS A 74 -1.06 -11.21 -16.69
CA LYS A 74 -1.10 -10.52 -18.00
C LYS A 74 -0.10 -9.37 -18.10
N ILE A 75 0.08 -8.59 -17.03
CA ILE A 75 1.02 -7.46 -17.04
C ILE A 75 2.46 -7.96 -17.01
N VAL A 76 2.78 -8.90 -16.11
CA VAL A 76 4.13 -9.48 -16.04
C VAL A 76 4.51 -10.13 -17.38
N GLU A 77 3.59 -10.89 -17.99
CA GLU A 77 3.79 -11.51 -19.28
C GLU A 77 3.94 -10.52 -20.44
N ARG A 78 3.34 -9.35 -20.33
CA ARG A 78 3.54 -8.26 -21.29
C ARG A 78 4.93 -7.65 -21.15
N GLU A 79 5.34 -7.34 -19.92
CA GLU A 79 6.65 -6.71 -19.67
C GLU A 79 7.80 -7.67 -20.01
N ARG A 80 7.72 -8.94 -19.60
CA ARG A 80 8.76 -9.93 -19.93
C ARG A 80 8.93 -10.11 -21.45
N LYS A 81 7.85 -10.06 -22.22
CA LYS A 81 7.90 -10.13 -23.71
C LYS A 81 8.59 -8.91 -24.30
N LYS A 82 8.32 -7.70 -23.80
CA LYS A 82 9.01 -6.47 -24.27
C LYS A 82 10.53 -6.54 -24.05
N HIS A 83 10.94 -7.20 -22.97
CA HIS A 83 12.36 -7.35 -22.61
C HIS A 83 13.00 -8.65 -23.13
N ASN A 84 12.28 -9.46 -23.92
CA ASN A 84 12.75 -10.76 -24.43
C ASN A 84 13.23 -11.73 -23.33
N LEU A 85 12.55 -11.71 -22.18
CA LEU A 85 12.85 -12.57 -21.03
C LEU A 85 11.94 -13.81 -21.00
N GLN A 86 12.40 -14.83 -20.28
CA GLN A 86 11.58 -15.98 -19.94
C GLN A 86 10.48 -15.56 -18.95
N SER A 87 9.38 -16.33 -18.94
CA SER A 87 8.32 -16.14 -17.96
C SER A 87 8.81 -16.59 -16.58
N PRO A 88 8.55 -15.82 -15.51
CA PRO A 88 8.92 -16.24 -14.16
C PRO A 88 8.03 -17.38 -13.66
N GLU A 89 8.48 -18.06 -12.61
CA GLU A 89 7.60 -18.91 -11.81
C GLU A 89 6.74 -18.03 -10.90
N PHE A 90 5.42 -18.20 -10.97
CA PHE A 90 4.49 -17.43 -10.14
C PHE A 90 4.09 -18.22 -8.89
N TYR A 91 4.19 -17.60 -7.72
CA TYR A 91 3.68 -18.16 -6.46
C TYR A 91 2.60 -17.23 -5.93
N PHE A 92 1.37 -17.73 -5.89
CA PHE A 92 0.21 -17.01 -5.36
C PHE A 92 -0.17 -17.57 -3.98
N HIS A 93 -0.20 -16.67 -3.00
CA HIS A 93 -0.69 -16.93 -1.66
C HIS A 93 -2.06 -16.29 -1.49
N PHE A 94 -3.08 -17.12 -1.28
CA PHE A 94 -4.44 -16.70 -0.99
C PHE A 94 -4.64 -16.68 0.52
N ASN A 95 -4.68 -15.50 1.12
CA ASN A 95 -4.87 -15.36 2.56
C ASN A 95 -6.30 -14.93 2.89
N ASP A 96 -6.87 -15.56 3.90
CA ASP A 96 -8.10 -15.13 4.56
C ASP A 96 -8.15 -15.69 5.99
N LEU A 97 -9.18 -15.33 6.76
CA LEU A 97 -9.43 -15.90 8.07
C LEU A 97 -9.74 -17.40 7.99
N PRO A 98 -9.50 -18.17 9.07
CA PRO A 98 -9.68 -19.63 9.05
C PRO A 98 -11.10 -20.11 8.68
N GLY A 99 -12.13 -19.29 8.90
CA GLY A 99 -13.51 -19.60 8.54
C GLY A 99 -13.87 -19.40 7.07
N ASN A 100 -12.96 -18.89 6.24
CA ASN A 100 -13.20 -18.71 4.80
C ASN A 100 -13.35 -20.04 4.06
N ASP A 101 -14.11 -20.04 2.97
CA ASP A 101 -14.37 -21.21 2.13
C ASP A 101 -13.23 -21.48 1.14
N PHE A 102 -12.05 -21.83 1.66
CA PHE A 102 -10.90 -22.23 0.85
C PHE A 102 -11.19 -23.44 -0.04
N ASN A 103 -12.14 -24.31 0.35
CA ASN A 103 -12.52 -25.48 -0.44
C ASN A 103 -13.11 -25.05 -1.79
N ALA A 104 -14.01 -24.06 -1.80
CA ALA A 104 -14.55 -23.53 -3.05
C ALA A 104 -13.46 -22.98 -3.97
N ILE A 105 -12.46 -22.28 -3.42
CA ILE A 105 -11.31 -21.76 -4.20
C ILE A 105 -10.54 -22.91 -4.86
N PHE A 106 -10.16 -23.93 -4.08
CA PHE A 106 -9.34 -25.03 -4.60
C PHE A 106 -10.10 -25.94 -5.57
N GLN A 107 -11.41 -26.09 -5.41
CA GLN A 107 -12.24 -26.83 -6.36
C GLN A 107 -12.27 -26.15 -7.74
N SER A 108 -12.27 -24.81 -7.80
CA SER A 108 -12.27 -24.05 -9.06
C SER A 108 -10.88 -23.88 -9.70
N LEU A 109 -9.80 -24.24 -8.99
CA LEU A 109 -8.44 -23.92 -9.42
C LEU A 109 -8.05 -24.59 -10.75
N GLY A 110 -8.42 -25.87 -10.92
CA GLY A 110 -8.04 -26.61 -12.13
C GLY A 110 -8.65 -26.05 -13.42
N GLU A 111 -9.90 -25.59 -13.37
CA GLU A 111 -10.54 -24.90 -14.51
C GLU A 111 -9.88 -23.54 -14.76
N PHE A 112 -9.61 -22.80 -13.70
CA PHE A 112 -8.95 -21.50 -13.77
C PHE A 112 -7.59 -21.60 -14.46
N GLU A 113 -6.72 -22.53 -14.05
CA GLU A 113 -5.38 -22.70 -14.63
C GLU A 113 -5.43 -23.02 -16.12
N GLN A 114 -6.38 -23.87 -16.55
CA GLN A 114 -6.56 -24.17 -17.97
C GLN A 114 -7.00 -22.93 -18.76
N ASN A 115 -7.91 -22.13 -18.19
CA ASN A 115 -8.38 -20.90 -18.82
C ASN A 115 -7.27 -19.84 -18.88
N LEU A 116 -6.46 -19.71 -17.83
CA LEU A 116 -5.31 -18.80 -17.80
C LEU A 116 -4.28 -19.18 -18.87
N LYS A 117 -3.92 -20.47 -18.99
CA LYS A 117 -3.01 -20.96 -20.03
C LYS A 117 -3.55 -20.66 -21.44
N LYS A 118 -4.85 -20.87 -21.69
CA LYS A 118 -5.49 -20.52 -22.97
C LYS A 118 -5.44 -19.02 -23.27
N GLN A 119 -5.61 -18.17 -22.25
CA GLN A 119 -5.59 -16.72 -22.42
C GLN A 119 -4.18 -16.16 -22.68
N ILE A 120 -3.15 -16.72 -22.05
CA ILE A 120 -1.77 -16.20 -22.12
C ILE A 120 -0.96 -16.88 -23.24
N GLY A 121 -1.14 -18.18 -23.44
CA GLY A 121 -0.41 -19.03 -24.39
C GLY A 121 0.63 -19.96 -23.74
N GLU A 122 1.19 -20.87 -24.55
CA GLU A 122 2.12 -21.95 -24.17
C GLU A 122 3.44 -21.49 -23.51
N GLY A 123 3.75 -20.19 -23.57
CA GLY A 123 4.97 -19.61 -22.97
C GLY A 123 4.79 -19.06 -21.56
N LEU A 124 3.66 -19.36 -20.90
CA LEU A 124 3.40 -18.99 -19.51
C LEU A 124 4.21 -19.90 -18.56
N GLY A 125 4.93 -19.29 -17.63
CA GLY A 125 5.66 -19.99 -16.58
C GLY A 125 4.72 -20.72 -15.61
N PRO A 126 5.23 -21.66 -14.82
CA PRO A 126 4.44 -22.37 -13.81
C PRO A 126 3.76 -21.40 -12.83
N CYS A 127 2.51 -21.69 -12.46
CA CYS A 127 1.80 -21.00 -11.39
C CYS A 127 1.56 -21.97 -10.23
N PHE A 128 1.97 -21.59 -9.04
CA PHE A 128 1.77 -22.33 -7.80
C PHE A 128 0.81 -21.56 -6.90
N PHE A 129 -0.13 -22.27 -6.27
CA PHE A 129 -1.17 -21.67 -5.44
C PHE A 129 -1.16 -22.29 -4.05
N SER A 130 -1.37 -21.46 -3.03
CA SER A 130 -1.47 -21.90 -1.65
C SER A 130 -2.51 -21.08 -0.89
N GLY A 131 -3.19 -21.73 0.05
CA GLY A 131 -4.06 -21.05 1.01
C GLY A 131 -3.32 -20.78 2.31
N VAL A 132 -3.49 -19.58 2.85
CA VAL A 132 -2.86 -19.15 4.11
C VAL A 132 -3.97 -18.69 5.05
N ALA A 133 -4.42 -19.60 5.90
CA ALA A 133 -5.45 -19.32 6.91
C ALA A 133 -4.85 -18.55 8.09
N GLY A 134 -5.31 -17.32 8.31
CA GLY A 134 -4.85 -16.49 9.42
C GLY A 134 -5.20 -15.02 9.26
N SER A 135 -5.19 -14.29 10.37
CA SER A 135 -5.40 -12.83 10.32
C SER A 135 -4.17 -12.13 9.76
N PHE A 136 -4.37 -11.30 8.75
CA PHE A 136 -3.37 -10.34 8.27
C PHE A 136 -2.95 -9.28 9.30
N TYR A 137 -3.54 -9.22 10.49
CA TYR A 137 -3.02 -8.44 11.62
C TYR A 137 -1.98 -9.21 12.43
N THR A 138 -1.49 -10.33 11.90
CA THR A 138 -0.38 -11.14 12.42
C THR A 138 0.66 -11.40 11.33
N ARG A 139 1.79 -12.01 11.70
CA ARG A 139 2.76 -12.55 10.73
C ARG A 139 2.13 -13.78 10.04
N LEU A 140 2.11 -13.74 8.72
CA LEU A 140 1.59 -14.80 7.85
C LEU A 140 2.71 -15.48 7.06
N PHE A 141 3.77 -14.73 6.73
CA PHE A 141 4.82 -15.19 5.83
C PHE A 141 6.22 -15.09 6.47
N PRO A 142 7.19 -15.90 6.00
CA PRO A 142 8.59 -15.72 6.34
C PRO A 142 9.09 -14.32 5.95
N SER A 143 10.12 -13.84 6.64
CA SER A 143 10.67 -12.52 6.36
C SER A 143 11.25 -12.46 4.93
N LYS A 144 11.03 -11.33 4.25
CA LYS A 144 11.54 -11.06 2.89
C LYS A 144 11.17 -12.14 1.84
N SER A 145 9.98 -12.73 1.96
CA SER A 145 9.50 -13.81 1.07
C SER A 145 8.52 -13.34 -0.01
N LEU A 146 7.94 -12.14 0.14
CA LEU A 146 6.97 -11.60 -0.80
C LEU A 146 7.57 -10.50 -1.68
N HIS A 147 7.19 -10.49 -2.95
CA HIS A 147 7.51 -9.42 -3.89
C HIS A 147 6.36 -8.41 -4.00
N PHE A 148 5.13 -8.91 -4.04
CA PHE A 148 3.93 -8.09 -4.23
C PHE A 148 2.81 -8.51 -3.26
N VAL A 149 2.10 -7.53 -2.72
CA VAL A 149 0.89 -7.75 -1.93
C VAL A 149 -0.27 -7.01 -2.56
N HIS A 150 -1.37 -7.71 -2.78
CA HIS A 150 -2.66 -7.15 -3.13
C HIS A 150 -3.64 -7.33 -1.96
N SER A 151 -4.54 -6.39 -1.77
CA SER A 151 -5.66 -6.53 -0.84
C SER A 151 -6.78 -5.60 -1.32
N SER A 152 -7.95 -6.15 -1.61
CA SER A 152 -9.12 -5.36 -1.98
C SER A 152 -10.31 -5.67 -1.07
N TYR A 153 -10.90 -4.64 -0.48
CA TYR A 153 -12.10 -4.71 0.35
C TYR A 153 -11.96 -5.56 1.62
N SER A 154 -10.76 -5.56 2.21
CA SER A 154 -10.47 -6.37 3.41
C SER A 154 -9.96 -5.54 4.59
N LEU A 155 -9.14 -4.52 4.34
CA LEU A 155 -8.49 -3.72 5.39
C LEU A 155 -9.40 -2.78 6.19
N MET A 156 -10.65 -2.60 5.77
CA MET A 156 -11.64 -1.90 6.59
C MET A 156 -12.13 -2.76 7.76
N TRP A 157 -11.97 -4.09 7.73
CA TRP A 157 -12.36 -4.97 8.82
C TRP A 157 -11.36 -4.93 9.96
N LEU A 158 -11.79 -4.56 11.15
CA LEU A 158 -10.97 -4.43 12.35
C LEU A 158 -10.62 -5.80 12.95
N SER A 159 -9.50 -5.88 13.66
CA SER A 159 -9.06 -7.11 14.34
C SER A 159 -10.01 -7.55 15.46
N GLN A 160 -10.77 -6.60 16.00
CA GLN A 160 -11.76 -6.80 17.05
C GLN A 160 -12.81 -5.68 17.01
N VAL A 161 -13.97 -5.94 17.62
CA VAL A 161 -14.92 -4.86 17.94
C VAL A 161 -14.21 -3.85 18.87
N PRO A 162 -14.28 -2.53 18.60
CA PRO A 162 -13.67 -1.53 19.46
C PRO A 162 -14.17 -1.64 20.91
N ASN A 163 -13.28 -1.43 21.87
CA ASN A 163 -13.67 -1.41 23.28
C ASN A 163 -14.40 -0.09 23.59
N LEU A 164 -15.73 -0.14 23.60
CA LEU A 164 -16.58 1.01 23.83
C LEU A 164 -16.75 1.30 25.33
N ILE A 165 -16.61 2.57 25.73
CA ILE A 165 -16.81 3.01 27.12
C ILE A 165 -18.32 3.07 27.45
N GLU A 166 -19.14 3.39 26.45
CA GLU A 166 -20.60 3.46 26.55
C GLU A 166 -21.25 2.66 25.42
N LYS A 167 -22.49 2.19 25.65
CA LYS A 167 -23.25 1.44 24.62
C LYS A 167 -23.59 2.37 23.44
N ASN A 168 -23.46 1.87 22.22
CA ASN A 168 -23.85 2.58 21.00
C ASN A 168 -25.36 2.41 20.76
N LYS A 169 -26.18 3.01 21.62
CA LYS A 169 -27.62 2.71 21.67
C LYS A 169 -28.32 2.91 20.33
N GLY A 170 -29.13 1.94 19.93
CA GLY A 170 -29.89 1.92 18.67
C GLY A 170 -29.03 1.85 17.40
N ASN A 171 -27.71 1.72 17.52
CA ASN A 171 -26.76 1.77 16.41
C ASN A 171 -25.83 0.55 16.43
N ILE A 172 -25.69 -0.11 15.29
CA ILE A 172 -24.75 -1.23 15.15
C ILE A 172 -23.38 -0.82 14.59
N TYR A 173 -23.20 0.44 14.25
CA TYR A 173 -21.95 1.01 13.74
C TYR A 173 -21.85 2.50 14.12
N MET A 174 -20.77 3.17 13.75
CA MET A 174 -20.68 4.62 13.86
C MET A 174 -21.86 5.28 13.13
N ALA A 175 -22.52 6.23 13.77
CA ALA A 175 -23.60 7.03 13.19
C ALA A 175 -23.53 8.46 13.72
N SER A 176 -24.26 9.38 13.07
CA SER A 176 -24.34 10.79 13.52
C SER A 176 -24.94 10.94 14.93
N THR A 177 -25.74 9.96 15.36
CA THR A 177 -26.34 9.87 16.69
C THR A 177 -25.45 9.13 17.71
N SER A 178 -24.35 8.53 17.27
CA SER A 178 -23.41 7.84 18.16
C SER A 178 -22.68 8.83 19.07
N PRO A 179 -22.39 8.44 20.32
CA PRO A 179 -21.55 9.26 21.19
C PRO A 179 -20.14 9.48 20.59
N PRO A 180 -19.52 10.67 20.78
CA PRO A 180 -18.18 10.94 20.27
C PRO A 180 -17.10 9.95 20.76
N SER A 181 -17.31 9.33 21.93
CA SER A 181 -16.40 8.33 22.47
C SER A 181 -16.36 7.05 21.61
N VAL A 182 -17.48 6.70 20.97
CA VAL A 182 -17.60 5.55 20.05
C VAL A 182 -16.77 5.81 18.80
N LEU A 183 -16.95 6.97 18.14
CA LEU A 183 -16.19 7.36 16.95
C LEU A 183 -14.67 7.33 17.22
N LYS A 184 -14.25 7.83 18.40
CA LYS A 184 -12.86 7.81 18.82
C LYS A 184 -12.33 6.40 19.08
N ALA A 185 -13.14 5.51 19.65
CA ALA A 185 -12.75 4.12 19.91
C ALA A 185 -12.53 3.35 18.60
N TYR A 186 -13.43 3.53 17.62
CA TYR A 186 -13.31 2.98 16.28
C TYR A 186 -12.04 3.44 15.58
N TYR A 187 -11.78 4.75 15.54
CA TYR A 187 -10.55 5.29 14.94
C TYR A 187 -9.29 4.78 15.63
N LYS A 188 -9.29 4.72 16.98
CA LYS A 188 -8.14 4.20 17.74
C LYS A 188 -7.86 2.72 17.42
N GLN A 189 -8.90 1.92 17.26
CA GLN A 189 -8.78 0.51 16.89
C GLN A 189 -8.22 0.38 15.46
N TYR A 190 -8.77 1.13 14.49
CA TYR A 190 -8.26 1.15 13.12
C TYR A 190 -6.79 1.58 13.05
N GLN A 191 -6.41 2.65 13.73
CA GLN A 191 -5.02 3.12 13.77
C GLN A 191 -4.07 2.04 14.28
N LYS A 192 -4.45 1.33 15.35
CA LYS A 192 -3.66 0.21 15.89
C LYS A 192 -3.54 -0.91 14.86
N ASP A 193 -4.66 -1.33 14.29
CA ASP A 193 -4.74 -2.46 13.37
C ASP A 193 -3.96 -2.20 12.09
N PHE A 194 -4.15 -1.03 11.47
CA PHE A 194 -3.46 -0.69 10.23
C PHE A 194 -1.95 -0.48 10.44
N SER A 195 -1.53 0.09 11.59
CA SER A 195 -0.10 0.17 11.94
C SER A 195 0.53 -1.22 12.12
N ILE A 196 -0.18 -2.15 12.78
CA ILE A 196 0.28 -3.54 12.96
C ILE A 196 0.36 -4.27 11.61
N PHE A 197 -0.64 -4.09 10.75
CA PHE A 197 -0.63 -4.62 9.40
C PHE A 197 0.61 -4.16 8.65
N LEU A 198 0.86 -2.85 8.57
CA LEU A 198 2.03 -2.28 7.89
C LEU A 198 3.32 -2.85 8.48
N LYS A 199 3.46 -2.88 9.81
CA LYS A 199 4.63 -3.46 10.47
C LYS A 199 4.91 -4.88 9.98
N TYR A 200 3.93 -5.79 10.04
CA TYR A 200 4.15 -7.18 9.64
C TYR A 200 4.37 -7.34 8.13
N ARG A 201 3.66 -6.58 7.30
CA ARG A 201 3.93 -6.57 5.85
C ARG A 201 5.33 -6.07 5.54
N SER A 202 5.85 -5.11 6.32
CA SER A 202 7.21 -4.61 6.14
C SER A 202 8.26 -5.70 6.41
N GLU A 203 8.00 -6.60 7.36
CA GLU A 203 8.92 -7.70 7.68
C GLU A 203 8.88 -8.80 6.59
N GLU A 204 7.72 -9.01 5.97
CA GLU A 204 7.46 -10.06 4.98
C GLU A 204 7.86 -9.71 3.55
N LEU A 205 7.71 -8.44 3.16
CA LEU A 205 8.11 -7.96 1.84
C LEU A 205 9.62 -7.84 1.70
N MET A 206 10.15 -8.23 0.55
CA MET A 206 11.52 -7.93 0.17
C MET A 206 11.73 -6.42 -0.05
N LYS A 207 12.98 -5.96 -0.08
CA LYS A 207 13.30 -4.58 -0.44
C LYS A 207 12.79 -4.26 -1.85
N GLY A 208 12.16 -3.10 -2.02
CA GLY A 208 11.51 -2.72 -3.29
C GLY A 208 10.20 -3.46 -3.56
N GLY A 209 9.75 -4.32 -2.64
CA GLY A 209 8.45 -4.95 -2.71
C GLY A 209 7.32 -3.93 -2.64
N LYS A 210 6.22 -4.22 -3.35
CA LYS A 210 5.12 -3.26 -3.56
C LYS A 210 3.80 -3.80 -3.03
N MET A 211 2.96 -2.91 -2.51
CA MET A 211 1.60 -3.24 -2.10
C MET A 211 0.57 -2.36 -2.79
N VAL A 212 -0.52 -2.98 -3.23
CA VAL A 212 -1.72 -2.27 -3.69
C VAL A 212 -2.87 -2.64 -2.77
N LEU A 213 -3.34 -1.65 -2.04
CA LEU A 213 -4.37 -1.78 -1.02
C LEU A 213 -5.57 -0.95 -1.44
N THR A 214 -6.74 -1.57 -1.54
CA THR A 214 -8.00 -0.89 -1.82
C THR A 214 -9.00 -1.26 -0.73
N PHE A 215 -9.58 -0.27 -0.08
CA PHE A 215 -10.60 -0.50 0.94
C PHE A 215 -11.64 0.61 0.93
N LEU A 216 -12.80 0.31 1.51
CA LEU A 216 -13.87 1.29 1.69
C LEU A 216 -13.38 2.41 2.61
N GLY A 217 -13.60 3.65 2.24
CA GLY A 217 -13.19 4.83 2.98
C GLY A 217 -14.20 5.96 2.85
N ARG A 218 -13.71 7.20 3.03
CA ARG A 218 -14.51 8.42 2.97
C ARG A 218 -13.69 9.60 2.44
N GLU A 219 -14.37 10.57 1.85
CA GLU A 219 -13.77 11.86 1.50
C GLU A 219 -14.00 12.89 2.62
N SER A 220 -15.17 12.82 3.27
CA SER A 220 -15.50 13.64 4.42
C SER A 220 -14.52 13.38 5.57
N GLU A 221 -14.13 14.46 6.26
CA GLU A 221 -13.36 14.38 7.53
C GLU A 221 -14.23 13.99 8.73
N ASP A 222 -15.56 14.00 8.59
CA ASP A 222 -16.48 13.47 9.59
C ASP A 222 -16.64 11.94 9.45
N PRO A 223 -16.19 11.14 10.44
CA PRO A 223 -16.29 9.68 10.41
C PRO A 223 -17.72 9.15 10.57
N SER A 224 -18.70 10.01 10.88
CA SER A 224 -20.12 9.66 10.99
C SER A 224 -20.95 10.01 9.75
N SER A 225 -20.29 10.49 8.69
CA SER A 225 -20.95 10.92 7.46
C SER A 225 -21.64 9.76 6.72
N LYS A 226 -22.67 10.10 5.95
CA LYS A 226 -23.41 9.14 5.10
C LYS A 226 -22.52 8.45 4.04
N GLU A 227 -21.36 9.01 3.70
CA GLU A 227 -20.41 8.42 2.75
C GLU A 227 -19.88 7.05 3.19
N CYS A 228 -19.90 6.78 4.50
CA CYS A 228 -19.27 5.61 5.09
C CYS A 228 -20.20 4.74 5.92
N CYS A 229 -21.07 5.35 6.72
CA CYS A 229 -21.85 4.64 7.74
C CYS A 229 -23.21 4.16 7.25
N TYR A 230 -23.68 4.70 6.13
CA TYR A 230 -25.10 4.67 5.80
C TYR A 230 -25.65 3.26 5.57
N ILE A 231 -24.86 2.38 4.95
CA ILE A 231 -25.26 0.99 4.71
C ILE A 231 -25.52 0.23 6.02
N TRP A 232 -24.76 0.53 7.07
CA TRP A 232 -24.94 -0.06 8.40
C TRP A 232 -26.04 0.64 9.20
N GLU A 233 -26.23 1.94 9.00
CA GLU A 233 -27.33 2.70 9.59
C GLU A 233 -28.69 2.16 9.11
N LEU A 234 -28.84 1.90 7.81
CA LEU A 234 -30.05 1.28 7.23
C LEU A 234 -30.30 -0.13 7.79
N LEU A 235 -29.24 -0.91 8.03
CA LEU A 235 -29.36 -2.22 8.68
C LEU A 235 -29.76 -2.10 10.16
N SER A 236 -29.24 -1.08 10.85
CA SER A 236 -29.65 -0.73 12.21
C SER A 236 -31.13 -0.37 12.26
N MET A 237 -31.66 0.36 11.27
CA MET A 237 -33.08 0.68 11.18
C MET A 237 -33.93 -0.60 11.07
N ALA A 238 -33.55 -1.54 10.19
CA ALA A 238 -34.25 -2.83 10.05
C ALA A 238 -34.28 -3.63 11.36
N LEU A 239 -33.16 -3.67 12.10
CA LEU A 239 -33.10 -4.32 13.40
C LEU A 239 -33.98 -3.63 14.44
N ASN A 240 -33.99 -2.29 14.48
CA ASN A 240 -34.82 -1.53 15.42
C ASN A 240 -36.32 -1.67 15.13
N GLU A 241 -36.75 -1.83 13.87
CA GLU A 241 -38.15 -2.17 13.57
C GLU A 241 -38.55 -3.51 14.20
N LEU A 242 -37.68 -4.51 14.14
CA LEU A 242 -37.93 -5.81 14.76
C LEU A 242 -37.91 -5.75 16.29
N VAL A 243 -37.17 -4.79 16.88
CA VAL A 243 -37.25 -4.48 18.31
C VAL A 243 -38.61 -3.89 18.66
N LEU A 244 -39.12 -2.94 17.85
CA LEU A 244 -40.45 -2.34 18.05
C LEU A 244 -41.58 -3.37 17.92
N GLU A 245 -41.43 -4.35 17.02
CA GLU A 245 -42.35 -5.47 16.85
C GLU A 245 -42.23 -6.53 17.97
N GLY A 246 -41.25 -6.40 18.87
CA GLY A 246 -41.01 -7.33 19.98
C GLY A 246 -40.39 -8.67 19.56
N LEU A 247 -39.83 -8.74 18.35
CA LEU A 247 -39.18 -9.94 17.80
C LEU A 247 -37.70 -10.03 18.19
N ILE A 248 -37.05 -8.90 18.46
CA ILE A 248 -35.65 -8.82 18.92
C ILE A 248 -35.59 -8.01 20.22
N GLU A 249 -34.74 -8.44 21.15
CA GLU A 249 -34.46 -7.69 22.37
C GLU A 249 -33.59 -6.46 22.07
N GLU A 250 -34.00 -5.27 22.52
CA GLU A 250 -33.25 -4.01 22.34
C GLU A 250 -31.78 -4.13 22.78
N GLU A 251 -31.53 -4.81 23.91
CA GLU A 251 -30.18 -5.02 24.44
C GLU A 251 -29.27 -5.80 23.48
N LYS A 252 -29.82 -6.71 22.65
CA LYS A 252 -29.04 -7.43 21.65
C LYS A 252 -28.56 -6.52 20.52
N VAL A 253 -29.37 -5.52 20.14
CA VAL A 253 -28.98 -4.50 19.15
C VAL A 253 -27.94 -3.55 19.76
N ASP A 254 -28.20 -3.01 20.95
CA ASP A 254 -27.31 -2.07 21.64
C ASP A 254 -25.91 -2.63 21.94
N SER A 255 -25.78 -3.95 22.07
CA SER A 255 -24.52 -4.64 22.33
C SER A 255 -23.80 -5.12 21.06
N PHE A 256 -24.48 -5.12 19.92
CA PHE A 256 -23.92 -5.56 18.65
C PHE A 256 -23.25 -4.40 17.91
N ASN A 257 -21.97 -4.54 17.57
CA ASN A 257 -21.23 -3.51 16.85
C ASN A 257 -20.41 -4.16 15.73
N ILE A 258 -20.50 -3.60 14.53
CA ILE A 258 -19.79 -4.05 13.35
C ILE A 258 -18.30 -3.71 13.51
N PRO A 259 -17.38 -4.70 13.40
CA PRO A 259 -15.95 -4.49 13.54
C PRO A 259 -15.35 -3.97 12.22
N GLN A 260 -15.80 -2.81 11.75
CA GLN A 260 -15.31 -2.19 10.52
C GLN A 260 -14.88 -0.74 10.79
N TYR A 261 -14.01 -0.16 9.97
CA TYR A 261 -13.74 1.27 9.95
C TYR A 261 -13.46 1.76 8.53
N THR A 262 -14.00 2.91 8.20
CA THR A 262 -13.89 3.58 6.90
C THR A 262 -13.01 4.83 7.03
N PRO A 263 -11.71 4.72 6.73
CA PRO A 263 -10.78 5.82 6.92
C PRO A 263 -10.88 6.90 5.84
N SER A 264 -10.50 8.12 6.18
CA SER A 264 -10.22 9.17 5.19
C SER A 264 -8.84 8.96 4.54
N GLN A 265 -8.61 9.58 3.37
CA GLN A 265 -7.27 9.61 2.78
C GLN A 265 -6.22 10.20 3.74
N GLY A 266 -6.59 11.24 4.50
CA GLY A 266 -5.73 11.89 5.48
C GLY A 266 -5.29 10.94 6.58
N GLU A 267 -6.22 10.11 7.09
CA GLU A 267 -5.94 9.10 8.11
C GLU A 267 -5.02 8.00 7.60
N VAL A 268 -5.28 7.47 6.39
CA VAL A 268 -4.42 6.47 5.75
C VAL A 268 -3.01 7.01 5.58
N LYS A 269 -2.88 8.22 5.02
CA LYS A 269 -1.59 8.87 4.80
C LYS A 269 -0.84 9.06 6.11
N TYR A 270 -1.50 9.60 7.13
CA TYR A 270 -0.91 9.82 8.45
C TYR A 270 -0.37 8.52 9.06
N ILE A 271 -1.13 7.42 8.99
CA ILE A 271 -0.71 6.15 9.60
C ILE A 271 0.47 5.53 8.85
N VAL A 272 0.46 5.56 7.50
CA VAL A 272 1.58 5.05 6.69
C VAL A 272 2.85 5.84 6.96
N GLU A 273 2.77 7.17 6.96
CA GLU A 273 3.92 8.05 7.23
C GLU A 273 4.43 7.91 8.67
N LYS A 274 3.54 7.71 9.64
CA LYS A 274 3.90 7.51 11.05
C LYS A 274 4.56 6.16 11.32
N GLU A 275 4.11 5.09 10.67
CA GLU A 275 4.72 3.76 10.81
C GLU A 275 6.09 3.72 10.11
N GLY A 276 6.19 4.34 8.93
CA GLY A 276 7.47 4.66 8.29
C GLY A 276 8.14 3.54 7.49
N SER A 277 7.54 2.37 7.34
CA SER A 277 8.12 1.28 6.53
C SER A 277 7.96 1.46 5.03
N PHE A 278 6.91 2.18 4.63
CA PHE A 278 6.48 2.28 3.25
C PHE A 278 6.41 3.73 2.81
N THR A 279 6.56 3.94 1.50
CA THR A 279 6.29 5.21 0.86
C THR A 279 5.08 5.11 -0.02
N ILE A 280 4.28 6.17 -0.02
CA ILE A 280 3.08 6.26 -0.83
C ILE A 280 3.48 6.74 -2.22
N ASN A 281 3.42 5.83 -3.19
CA ASN A 281 3.61 6.16 -4.61
C ASN A 281 2.33 6.80 -5.17
N LYS A 282 1.15 6.30 -4.75
CA LYS A 282 -0.14 6.79 -5.22
C LYS A 282 -1.23 6.58 -4.19
N LEU A 283 -2.01 7.63 -3.91
CA LEU A 283 -3.17 7.59 -3.02
C LEU A 283 -4.30 8.39 -3.67
N GLU A 284 -5.40 7.73 -4.00
CA GLU A 284 -6.55 8.33 -4.69
C GLU A 284 -7.85 7.96 -3.98
N THR A 285 -8.95 8.63 -4.35
CA THR A 285 -10.31 8.20 -4.02
C THR A 285 -11.06 7.90 -5.31
N THR A 286 -11.89 6.87 -5.28
CA THR A 286 -12.82 6.56 -6.37
C THR A 286 -14.21 6.28 -5.81
N ARG A 287 -15.24 6.54 -6.61
CA ARG A 287 -16.64 6.37 -6.19
C ARG A 287 -17.33 5.30 -7.02
N VAL A 288 -18.15 4.48 -6.36
CA VAL A 288 -18.92 3.40 -7.00
C VAL A 288 -20.36 3.49 -6.56
N HIS A 289 -21.28 3.67 -7.51
CA HIS A 289 -22.72 3.62 -7.24
C HIS A 289 -23.16 2.29 -6.65
N TRP A 290 -24.11 2.30 -5.72
CA TRP A 290 -24.66 1.07 -5.14
C TRP A 290 -25.36 0.20 -6.19
N ASN A 291 -25.99 0.81 -7.20
CA ASN A 291 -26.63 0.17 -8.36
C ASN A 291 -25.65 -0.71 -9.16
N ASN A 292 -24.34 -0.57 -8.92
CA ASN A 292 -23.34 -1.44 -9.51
C ASN A 292 -23.30 -2.86 -8.93
N ALA A 293 -24.15 -3.21 -7.97
CA ALA A 293 -24.35 -4.57 -7.50
C ALA A 293 -25.00 -5.52 -8.54
N SER A 294 -25.35 -5.03 -9.74
CA SER A 294 -25.93 -5.81 -10.85
C SER A 294 -25.09 -5.74 -12.14
N ASN A 295 -25.20 -6.78 -12.96
CA ASN A 295 -24.70 -6.85 -14.35
C ASN A 295 -25.79 -6.49 -15.40
N ASN A 296 -27.06 -6.41 -15.02
CA ASN A 296 -28.18 -6.25 -15.97
C ASN A 296 -28.63 -4.80 -16.05
N ILE A 297 -28.29 -4.14 -17.16
CA ILE A 297 -28.74 -2.78 -17.53
C ILE A 297 -30.27 -2.72 -17.72
N GLU A 298 -30.92 -3.86 -17.97
CA GLU A 298 -32.36 -3.94 -18.23
C GLU A 298 -33.24 -4.00 -16.96
N ASN A 299 -32.66 -4.20 -15.77
CA ASN A 299 -33.40 -4.37 -14.51
C ASN A 299 -33.10 -3.24 -13.50
N ILE A 300 -33.22 -1.99 -13.96
CA ILE A 300 -33.07 -0.76 -13.13
C ILE A 300 -34.04 -0.75 -11.92
N ASN A 301 -35.11 -1.56 -11.96
CA ASN A 301 -36.11 -1.64 -10.89
C ASN A 301 -35.75 -2.56 -9.71
N ASN A 302 -34.55 -3.18 -9.67
CA ASN A 302 -34.18 -4.13 -8.61
C ASN A 302 -32.85 -3.80 -7.89
N ASP A 303 -32.40 -2.54 -7.93
CA ASP A 303 -31.09 -2.16 -7.38
C ASP A 303 -31.01 -2.31 -5.86
N GLY A 304 -32.10 -2.04 -5.14
CA GLY A 304 -32.18 -2.24 -3.69
C GLY A 304 -32.03 -3.70 -3.28
N TYR A 305 -32.65 -4.62 -4.01
CA TYR A 305 -32.50 -6.07 -3.85
C TYR A 305 -31.06 -6.54 -4.08
N ASN A 306 -30.38 -6.02 -5.09
CA ASN A 306 -29.00 -6.43 -5.38
C ASN A 306 -28.03 -5.94 -4.29
N VAL A 307 -28.26 -4.73 -3.76
CA VAL A 307 -27.47 -4.18 -2.65
C VAL A 307 -27.77 -4.93 -1.35
N SER A 308 -29.03 -5.27 -1.09
CA SER A 308 -29.42 -6.05 0.11
C SER A 308 -28.75 -7.43 0.10
N ARG A 309 -28.74 -8.12 -1.05
CA ARG A 309 -28.06 -9.41 -1.21
C ARG A 309 -26.54 -9.32 -1.09
N CYS A 310 -25.93 -8.28 -1.67
CA CYS A 310 -24.49 -8.01 -1.50
C CYS A 310 -24.15 -7.85 -0.02
N MET A 311 -24.91 -7.04 0.71
CA MET A 311 -24.70 -6.84 2.15
C MET A 311 -25.03 -8.08 2.97
N ARG A 312 -26.03 -8.87 2.58
CA ARG A 312 -26.33 -10.15 3.19
C ARG A 312 -25.15 -11.10 3.12
N ALA A 313 -24.57 -11.26 1.93
CA ALA A 313 -23.40 -12.09 1.73
C ALA A 313 -22.17 -11.66 2.56
N VAL A 314 -22.14 -10.41 3.01
CA VAL A 314 -21.07 -9.82 3.83
C VAL A 314 -21.37 -9.89 5.34
N ALA A 315 -22.61 -9.61 5.75
CA ALA A 315 -22.97 -9.35 7.14
C ALA A 315 -23.67 -10.53 7.84
N GLU A 316 -24.27 -11.46 7.08
CA GLU A 316 -25.04 -12.58 7.64
C GLU A 316 -24.27 -13.41 8.68
N PRO A 317 -23.00 -13.80 8.46
CA PRO A 317 -22.24 -14.54 9.47
C PRO A 317 -22.08 -13.79 10.80
N LEU A 318 -21.93 -12.46 10.74
CA LEU A 318 -21.87 -11.62 11.94
C LEU A 318 -23.22 -11.57 12.66
N LEU A 319 -24.32 -11.42 11.92
CA LEU A 319 -25.67 -11.34 12.49
C LEU A 319 -26.09 -12.67 13.12
N VAL A 320 -25.85 -13.80 12.45
CA VAL A 320 -26.15 -15.16 12.97
C VAL A 320 -25.42 -15.45 14.28
N SER A 321 -24.27 -14.80 14.53
CA SER A 321 -23.54 -14.98 15.79
C SER A 321 -24.20 -14.31 17.00
N GLN A 322 -25.13 -13.38 16.78
CA GLN A 322 -25.74 -12.55 17.82
C GLN A 322 -27.27 -12.68 17.88
N PHE A 323 -27.92 -12.86 16.74
CA PHE A 323 -29.38 -12.91 16.58
C PHE A 323 -29.84 -14.32 16.24
N ASP A 324 -31.13 -14.63 16.46
CA ASP A 324 -31.70 -15.93 16.11
C ASP A 324 -31.60 -16.14 14.59
N PRO A 325 -30.95 -17.23 14.11
CA PRO A 325 -30.84 -17.53 12.67
C PRO A 325 -32.19 -17.51 11.93
N LYS A 326 -33.29 -17.85 12.61
CA LYS A 326 -34.65 -17.85 12.02
C LYS A 326 -35.16 -16.45 11.67
N LEU A 327 -34.58 -15.41 12.26
CA LEU A 327 -34.99 -14.01 12.01
C LEU A 327 -34.16 -13.34 10.92
N ILE A 328 -33.05 -13.95 10.48
CA ILE A 328 -32.11 -13.33 9.54
C ILE A 328 -32.76 -13.05 8.18
N ASP A 329 -33.59 -13.97 7.68
CA ASP A 329 -34.36 -13.74 6.46
C ASP A 329 -35.27 -12.51 6.58
N LEU A 330 -35.94 -12.36 7.72
CA LEU A 330 -36.83 -11.23 7.99
C LEU A 330 -36.04 -9.91 8.15
N VAL A 331 -34.85 -9.94 8.78
CA VAL A 331 -33.95 -8.79 8.87
C VAL A 331 -33.59 -8.29 7.47
N PHE A 332 -33.18 -9.20 6.57
CA PHE A 332 -32.78 -8.82 5.22
C PHE A 332 -33.96 -8.43 4.32
N GLN A 333 -35.16 -8.96 4.56
CA GLN A 333 -36.37 -8.49 3.90
C GLN A 333 -36.68 -7.02 4.25
N LYS A 334 -36.72 -6.67 5.55
CA LYS A 334 -36.92 -5.27 5.98
C LYS A 334 -35.80 -4.36 5.50
N TYR A 335 -34.57 -4.84 5.59
CA TYR A 335 -33.41 -4.10 5.11
C TYR A 335 -33.50 -3.79 3.61
N GLU A 336 -33.95 -4.73 2.79
CA GLU A 336 -34.18 -4.51 1.36
C GLU A 336 -35.23 -3.42 1.10
N GLU A 337 -36.35 -3.44 1.82
CA GLU A 337 -37.41 -2.43 1.69
C GLU A 337 -36.85 -1.02 2.00
N ILE A 338 -36.11 -0.90 3.11
CA ILE A 338 -35.46 0.34 3.55
C ILE A 338 -34.41 0.83 2.54
N VAL A 339 -33.53 -0.06 2.05
CA VAL A 339 -32.51 0.28 1.06
C VAL A 339 -33.16 0.72 -0.25
N SER A 340 -34.22 0.04 -0.69
CA SER A 340 -34.94 0.38 -1.92
C SER A 340 -35.58 1.77 -1.83
N GLU A 341 -36.21 2.10 -0.70
CA GLU A 341 -36.78 3.43 -0.47
C GLU A 341 -35.70 4.51 -0.41
N CYS A 342 -34.57 4.21 0.23
CA CYS A 342 -33.42 5.10 0.32
C CYS A 342 -32.85 5.43 -1.07
N MET A 343 -32.59 4.41 -1.88
CA MET A 343 -32.02 4.56 -3.22
C MET A 343 -32.98 5.27 -4.19
N ALA A 344 -34.29 5.23 -3.94
CA ALA A 344 -35.27 5.99 -4.71
C ALA A 344 -35.24 7.50 -4.41
N LYS A 345 -34.74 7.90 -3.24
CA LYS A 345 -34.75 9.30 -2.76
C LYS A 345 -33.39 9.97 -2.84
N GLU A 346 -32.32 9.21 -2.68
CA GLU A 346 -30.96 9.72 -2.53
C GLU A 346 -29.99 9.06 -3.52
N LYS A 347 -28.96 9.81 -3.93
CA LYS A 347 -27.87 9.29 -4.74
C LYS A 347 -26.87 8.58 -3.81
N THR A 348 -26.83 7.24 -3.86
CA THR A 348 -25.98 6.43 -2.99
C THR A 348 -24.69 5.95 -3.70
N GLU A 349 -23.55 6.18 -3.05
CA GLU A 349 -22.21 5.89 -3.57
C GLU A 349 -21.35 5.27 -2.45
N PHE A 350 -20.49 4.32 -2.79
CA PHE A 350 -19.37 3.86 -1.98
C PHE A 350 -18.12 4.65 -2.37
N ILE A 351 -17.35 5.07 -1.37
CA ILE A 351 -16.04 5.72 -1.59
C ILE A 351 -14.93 4.70 -1.29
N ASN A 352 -13.99 4.56 -2.22
CA ASN A 352 -12.85 3.67 -2.10
C ASN A 352 -11.58 4.48 -2.01
N VAL A 353 -10.64 4.03 -1.18
CA VAL A 353 -9.30 4.64 -1.04
C VAL A 353 -8.26 3.64 -1.55
N PRO A 354 -8.01 3.58 -2.87
CA PRO A 354 -6.87 2.85 -3.39
C PRO A 354 -5.55 3.52 -2.99
N ASN A 355 -4.60 2.71 -2.56
CA ASN A 355 -3.27 3.11 -2.18
C ASN A 355 -2.24 2.13 -2.75
N PHE A 356 -1.26 2.67 -3.49
CA PHE A 356 -0.08 1.96 -3.94
C PHE A 356 1.12 2.49 -3.16
N ILE A 357 1.74 1.57 -2.41
CA ILE A 357 2.88 1.84 -1.56
C ILE A 357 4.06 0.91 -1.84
N GLU A 358 5.28 1.42 -1.66
CA GLU A 358 6.53 0.70 -1.89
C GLU A 358 7.34 0.61 -0.60
N LYS A 359 7.93 -0.56 -0.33
CA LYS A 359 8.77 -0.76 0.85
C LYS A 359 10.08 0.01 0.68
N ASN A 360 10.25 1.04 1.51
CA ASN A 360 11.39 1.95 1.46
C ASN A 360 12.40 1.75 2.61
N LYS A 361 12.08 0.92 3.61
CA LYS A 361 13.06 0.48 4.62
C LYS A 361 14.28 -0.16 3.93
N GLY A 362 15.47 0.29 4.33
CA GLY A 362 16.75 -0.07 3.72
C GLY A 362 17.30 0.96 2.72
N ASN A 363 16.64 2.08 2.46
CA ASN A 363 17.23 3.16 1.67
C ASN A 363 18.04 4.10 2.57
N ILE A 364 19.29 4.37 2.16
CA ILE A 364 20.24 5.22 2.91
C ILE A 364 20.43 6.59 2.25
N TYR A 365 19.71 6.85 1.15
CA TYR A 365 19.80 8.07 0.36
C TYR A 365 18.46 8.32 -0.33
N MET A 366 18.15 9.59 -0.64
CA MET A 366 16.94 9.94 -1.39
C MET A 366 16.98 9.40 -2.83
N SER A 367 15.84 8.96 -3.33
CA SER A 367 15.64 8.37 -4.66
C SER A 367 14.31 8.82 -5.25
N SER A 368 14.06 8.50 -6.52
CA SER A 368 12.77 8.76 -7.18
C SER A 368 11.58 8.07 -6.52
N THR A 369 11.82 7.07 -5.68
CA THR A 369 10.80 6.37 -4.90
C THR A 369 10.67 6.90 -3.47
N SER A 370 11.48 7.89 -3.07
CA SER A 370 11.45 8.47 -1.73
C SER A 370 10.23 9.38 -1.52
N PRO A 371 9.68 9.48 -0.29
CA PRO A 371 8.59 10.40 0.00
C PRO A 371 8.97 11.84 -0.35
N PRO A 372 8.02 12.68 -0.83
CA PRO A 372 8.27 14.10 -1.05
C PRO A 372 8.80 14.83 0.21
N SER A 373 8.40 14.38 1.39
CA SER A 373 8.90 14.91 2.67
C SER A 373 10.39 14.64 2.89
N VAL A 374 10.89 13.46 2.48
CA VAL A 374 12.32 13.09 2.56
C VAL A 374 13.13 13.93 1.58
N ILE A 375 12.70 14.02 0.32
CA ILE A 375 13.36 14.84 -0.71
C ILE A 375 13.44 16.31 -0.24
N LYS A 376 12.32 16.82 0.30
CA LYS A 376 12.27 18.18 0.85
C LYS A 376 13.19 18.38 2.06
N ALA A 377 13.35 17.37 2.93
CA ALA A 377 14.25 17.44 4.06
C ALA A 377 15.72 17.51 3.61
N TYR A 378 16.09 16.68 2.63
CA TYR A 378 17.41 16.70 1.98
C TYR A 378 17.72 18.06 1.36
N TYR A 379 16.80 18.60 0.54
CA TYR A 379 16.96 19.93 -0.05
C TYR A 379 17.08 21.04 1.00
N LYS A 380 16.24 21.00 2.05
CA LYS A 380 16.27 22.01 3.11
C LYS A 380 17.58 21.98 3.90
N HIS A 381 18.15 20.80 4.13
CA HIS A 381 19.46 20.66 4.74
C HIS A 381 20.55 21.30 3.86
N TYR A 382 20.57 20.94 2.57
CA TYR A 382 21.49 21.52 1.59
C TYR A 382 21.36 23.04 1.47
N GLU A 383 20.13 23.57 1.39
CA GLU A 383 19.85 25.00 1.33
C GLU A 383 20.50 25.73 2.52
N ASN A 384 20.31 25.23 3.74
CA ASN A 384 20.88 25.83 4.93
C ASN A 384 22.42 25.80 4.90
N ASP A 385 23.00 24.64 4.60
CA ASP A 385 24.46 24.45 4.61
C ASP A 385 25.15 25.30 3.54
N PHE A 386 24.60 25.32 2.33
CA PHE A 386 25.19 26.06 1.23
C PHE A 386 25.05 27.58 1.43
N SER A 387 23.90 28.06 1.92
CA SER A 387 23.74 29.48 2.27
C SER A 387 24.68 29.91 3.40
N ASN A 388 24.84 29.09 4.45
CA ASN A 388 25.80 29.36 5.51
C ASN A 388 27.25 29.37 4.99
N PHE A 389 27.59 28.42 4.12
CA PHE A 389 28.89 28.37 3.47
C PHE A 389 29.18 29.66 2.69
N LEU A 390 28.25 30.12 1.85
CA LEU A 390 28.40 31.37 1.10
C LEU A 390 28.61 32.55 2.06
N LYS A 391 27.73 32.69 3.06
CA LYS A 391 27.83 33.78 4.04
C LYS A 391 29.19 33.82 4.74
N TYR A 392 29.69 32.68 5.24
CA TYR A 392 30.98 32.68 5.94
C TYR A 392 32.17 32.92 5.00
N ARG A 393 32.10 32.41 3.77
CA ARG A 393 33.15 32.66 2.78
C ARG A 393 33.18 34.13 2.33
N SER A 394 32.04 34.83 2.34
CA SER A 394 32.00 36.26 1.99
C SER A 394 32.64 37.14 3.06
N GLU A 395 32.54 36.75 4.34
CA GLU A 395 33.19 37.42 5.47
C GLU A 395 34.72 37.22 5.46
N GLU A 396 35.19 36.07 4.96
CA GLU A 396 36.63 35.73 4.91
C GLU A 396 37.34 36.30 3.67
N LEU A 397 36.62 36.52 2.57
CA LEU A 397 37.19 37.00 1.32
C LEU A 397 37.39 38.51 1.33
N MET A 398 38.61 38.94 0.98
CA MET A 398 38.91 40.34 0.75
C MET A 398 38.06 40.90 -0.40
N LYS A 399 37.73 42.20 -0.36
CA LYS A 399 36.94 42.88 -1.39
C LYS A 399 37.52 42.63 -2.79
N GLY A 400 36.71 42.07 -3.70
CA GLY A 400 37.13 41.69 -5.06
C GLY A 400 37.71 40.28 -5.19
N GLY A 401 37.75 39.52 -4.09
CA GLY A 401 38.11 38.10 -4.07
C GLY A 401 37.18 37.26 -4.92
N LYS A 402 37.70 36.15 -5.44
CA LYS A 402 36.96 35.18 -6.25
C LYS A 402 37.05 33.81 -5.62
N MET A 403 35.96 33.06 -5.72
CA MET A 403 35.89 31.67 -5.28
C MET A 403 35.55 30.79 -6.48
N VAL A 404 36.21 29.65 -6.56
CA VAL A 404 35.90 28.60 -7.55
C VAL A 404 35.44 27.38 -6.76
N LEU A 405 34.25 26.87 -7.09
CA LEU A 405 33.68 25.69 -6.48
C LEU A 405 33.59 24.58 -7.52
N THR A 406 33.94 23.38 -7.12
CA THR A 406 33.76 22.17 -7.93
C THR A 406 33.23 21.09 -7.01
N PHE A 407 32.04 20.59 -7.32
CA PHE A 407 31.36 19.56 -6.55
C PHE A 407 30.49 18.71 -7.47
N LEU A 408 30.13 17.52 -6.99
CA LEU A 408 29.20 16.65 -7.70
C LEU A 408 27.81 17.29 -7.74
N GLY A 409 27.24 17.38 -8.93
CA GLY A 409 25.90 17.91 -9.16
C GLY A 409 25.13 17.04 -10.16
N ARG A 410 23.93 17.48 -10.49
CA ARG A 410 23.04 16.86 -11.47
C ARG A 410 22.65 17.86 -12.56
N GLU A 411 22.36 17.39 -13.76
CA GLU A 411 21.81 18.24 -14.83
C GLU A 411 20.29 18.27 -14.79
N SER A 412 19.67 17.13 -14.48
CA SER A 412 18.22 17.02 -14.27
C SER A 412 17.76 18.03 -13.22
N GLU A 413 16.57 18.62 -13.42
CA GLU A 413 15.91 19.46 -12.40
C GLU A 413 15.17 18.64 -11.34
N ASP A 414 14.99 17.33 -11.57
CA ASP A 414 14.44 16.41 -10.58
C ASP A 414 15.49 16.07 -9.50
N PRO A 415 15.28 16.47 -8.22
CA PRO A 415 16.19 16.18 -7.11
C PRO A 415 16.32 14.70 -6.79
N SER A 416 15.39 13.88 -7.29
CA SER A 416 15.37 12.44 -7.09
C SER A 416 16.03 11.65 -8.25
N SER A 417 16.55 12.36 -9.25
CA SER A 417 17.25 11.76 -10.38
C SER A 417 18.51 11.02 -9.93
N LYS A 418 18.86 9.94 -10.63
CA LYS A 418 20.02 9.10 -10.33
C LYS A 418 21.37 9.75 -10.71
N GLU A 419 21.33 10.95 -11.29
CA GLU A 419 22.51 11.66 -11.76
C GLU A 419 23.40 12.10 -10.58
N GLY A 420 24.66 11.66 -10.60
CA GLY A 420 25.65 12.02 -9.57
C GLY A 420 25.49 11.31 -8.23
N CYS A 421 24.41 10.57 -8.00
CA CYS A 421 24.10 9.96 -6.69
C CYS A 421 23.76 8.46 -6.73
N TYR A 422 23.71 7.82 -7.91
CA TYR A 422 23.46 6.37 -8.07
C TYR A 422 24.35 5.48 -7.19
N ILE A 423 25.54 5.99 -6.89
CA ILE A 423 26.53 5.35 -6.03
C ILE A 423 26.02 5.07 -4.61
N TRP A 424 25.14 5.93 -4.09
CA TRP A 424 24.55 5.78 -2.76
C TRP A 424 23.41 4.77 -2.75
N GLU A 425 22.67 4.63 -3.86
CA GLU A 425 21.70 3.54 -4.03
C GLU A 425 22.41 2.18 -3.98
N LEU A 426 23.54 2.04 -4.70
CA LEU A 426 24.35 0.81 -4.70
C LEU A 426 24.89 0.49 -3.30
N LEU A 427 25.43 1.47 -2.57
CA LEU A 427 25.87 1.26 -1.19
C LEU A 427 24.71 0.81 -0.30
N GLY A 428 23.53 1.42 -0.46
CA GLY A 428 22.32 0.99 0.22
C GLY A 428 21.97 -0.46 -0.08
N MET A 429 22.06 -0.91 -1.34
CA MET A 429 21.82 -2.31 -1.72
C MET A 429 22.77 -3.27 -0.98
N VAL A 430 24.08 -2.97 -0.97
CA VAL A 430 25.10 -3.78 -0.27
C VAL A 430 24.81 -3.87 1.23
N LEU A 431 24.44 -2.76 1.89
CA LEU A 431 24.07 -2.80 3.31
C LEU A 431 22.86 -3.71 3.57
N ASN A 432 21.89 -3.74 2.66
CA ASN A 432 20.73 -4.63 2.82
C ASN A 432 21.08 -6.10 2.61
N GLU A 433 22.02 -6.41 1.72
CA GLU A 433 22.55 -7.77 1.57
C GLU A 433 23.23 -8.23 2.87
N LEU A 434 24.05 -7.38 3.50
CA LEU A 434 24.65 -7.68 4.81
C LEU A 434 23.60 -7.89 5.91
N VAL A 435 22.46 -7.19 5.85
CA VAL A 435 21.32 -7.46 6.76
C VAL A 435 20.68 -8.83 6.46
N ILE A 436 20.54 -9.20 5.19
CA ILE A 436 20.01 -10.51 4.78
C ILE A 436 20.92 -11.64 5.27
N GLU A 437 22.23 -11.45 5.19
CA GLU A 437 23.25 -12.39 5.67
C GLU A 437 23.38 -12.43 7.20
N GLY A 438 22.69 -11.54 7.92
CA GLY A 438 22.74 -11.45 9.39
C GLY A 438 24.05 -10.86 9.92
N LEU A 439 24.82 -10.17 9.08
CA LEU A 439 26.10 -9.54 9.44
C LEU A 439 25.91 -8.16 10.10
N ILE A 440 24.82 -7.45 9.77
CA ILE A 440 24.46 -6.17 10.40
C ILE A 440 22.96 -6.09 10.71
N GLU A 441 22.61 -5.25 11.69
CA GLU A 441 21.23 -5.04 12.13
C GLU A 441 20.45 -4.15 11.15
N GLU A 442 19.22 -4.56 10.79
CA GLU A 442 18.34 -3.79 9.89
C GLU A 442 18.02 -2.39 10.46
N GLU A 443 17.89 -2.25 11.78
CA GLU A 443 17.64 -0.97 12.45
C GLU A 443 18.78 0.03 12.24
N LYS A 444 20.02 -0.46 12.21
CA LYS A 444 21.20 0.38 11.95
C LYS A 444 21.23 0.89 10.51
N VAL A 445 20.80 0.07 9.55
CA VAL A 445 20.67 0.48 8.14
C VAL A 445 19.52 1.47 7.97
N ASN A 446 18.37 1.23 8.60
CA ASN A 446 17.20 2.11 8.51
C ASN A 446 17.41 3.50 9.13
N SER A 447 18.34 3.62 10.08
CA SER A 447 18.72 4.91 10.68
C SER A 447 19.93 5.57 10.00
N PHE A 448 20.58 4.88 9.06
CA PHE A 448 21.76 5.38 8.36
C PHE A 448 21.36 6.17 7.12
N ASN A 449 21.72 7.45 7.08
CA ASN A 449 21.48 8.32 5.92
C ASN A 449 22.80 8.95 5.46
N ILE A 450 23.06 8.92 4.15
CA ILE A 450 24.18 9.62 3.54
C ILE A 450 23.83 11.12 3.48
N PRO A 451 24.59 12.00 4.15
CA PRO A 451 24.33 13.44 4.21
C PRO A 451 24.90 14.13 2.97
N ASN A 452 24.39 13.75 1.80
CA ASN A 452 24.79 14.33 0.51
C ASN A 452 23.55 14.86 -0.22
N TYR A 453 23.73 15.90 -1.02
CA TYR A 453 22.70 16.41 -1.92
C TYR A 453 23.37 16.84 -3.21
N THR A 454 22.94 16.27 -4.34
CA THR A 454 23.44 16.63 -5.66
C THR A 454 22.58 17.77 -6.21
N ALA A 455 23.10 18.99 -6.18
CA ALA A 455 22.37 20.18 -6.62
C ALA A 455 22.38 20.36 -8.14
N SER A 456 21.31 20.94 -8.69
CA SER A 456 21.28 21.39 -10.09
C SER A 456 21.91 22.78 -10.24
N PRO A 457 22.38 23.16 -11.45
CA PRO A 457 22.83 24.52 -11.73
C PRO A 457 21.81 25.59 -11.37
N ALA A 458 20.50 25.30 -11.56
CA ALA A 458 19.43 26.23 -11.22
C ALA A 458 19.31 26.44 -9.70
N GLU A 459 19.41 25.38 -8.90
CA GLU A 459 19.41 25.48 -7.43
C GLU A 459 20.61 26.25 -6.92
N VAL A 460 21.82 25.97 -7.43
CA VAL A 460 23.04 26.69 -7.06
C VAL A 460 22.89 28.18 -7.38
N LYS A 461 22.43 28.51 -8.59
CA LYS A 461 22.18 29.89 -9.01
C LYS A 461 21.17 30.58 -8.10
N TYR A 462 20.04 29.93 -7.84
CA TYR A 462 19.00 30.45 -6.95
C TYR A 462 19.54 30.77 -5.56
N LEU A 463 20.34 29.88 -4.96
CA LEU A 463 20.88 30.10 -3.61
C LEU A 463 21.92 31.21 -3.56
N VAL A 464 22.78 31.33 -4.59
CA VAL A 464 23.73 32.45 -4.68
C VAL A 464 22.99 33.79 -4.83
N ASP A 465 22.00 33.85 -5.72
CA ASP A 465 21.20 35.06 -5.96
C ASP A 465 20.37 35.43 -4.72
N LYS A 466 19.84 34.44 -4.00
CA LYS A 466 19.05 34.61 -2.77
C LYS A 466 19.88 35.11 -1.60
N GLU A 467 21.09 34.58 -1.42
CA GLU A 467 21.97 34.98 -0.31
C GLU A 467 22.61 36.35 -0.58
N GLY A 468 23.04 36.62 -1.82
CA GLY A 468 23.39 37.95 -2.29
C GLY A 468 24.83 38.42 -2.00
N SER A 469 25.66 37.61 -1.32
CA SER A 469 27.06 37.97 -1.06
C SER A 469 27.99 37.76 -2.28
N PHE A 470 27.56 37.00 -3.28
CA PHE A 470 28.37 36.70 -4.47
C PHE A 470 27.60 36.93 -5.77
N THR A 471 28.35 37.11 -6.86
CA THR A 471 27.83 37.11 -8.22
C THR A 471 28.49 35.99 -9.01
N ILE A 472 27.70 35.19 -9.72
CA ILE A 472 28.20 34.08 -10.54
C ILE A 472 28.85 34.64 -11.80
N ASN A 473 30.18 34.53 -11.88
CA ASN A 473 30.93 34.88 -13.09
C ASN A 473 30.85 33.80 -14.17
N LYS A 474 30.84 32.52 -13.77
CA LYS A 474 30.81 31.36 -14.64
C LYS A 474 30.19 30.19 -13.90
N LEU A 475 29.27 29.47 -14.55
CA LEU A 475 28.67 28.24 -14.05
C LEU A 475 28.62 27.24 -15.21
N GLU A 476 29.34 26.14 -15.08
CA GLU A 476 29.48 25.12 -16.11
C GLU A 476 29.27 23.73 -15.50
N THR A 477 28.60 22.86 -16.25
CA THR A 477 28.51 21.43 -15.95
C THR A 477 29.53 20.68 -16.81
N THR A 478 30.15 19.66 -16.23
CA THR A 478 31.06 18.76 -16.97
C THR A 478 30.69 17.33 -16.65
N ARG A 479 30.47 16.52 -17.69
CA ARG A 479 30.18 15.09 -17.52
C ARG A 479 31.48 14.32 -17.43
N VAL A 480 31.64 13.58 -16.34
CA VAL A 480 32.77 12.67 -16.13
C VAL A 480 32.25 11.24 -16.13
N HIS A 481 32.73 10.42 -17.07
CA HIS A 481 32.45 8.99 -17.05
C HIS A 481 33.42 8.30 -16.08
N TRP A 482 32.89 7.59 -15.10
CA TRP A 482 33.67 6.89 -14.07
C TRP A 482 34.68 5.88 -14.63
N ASN A 483 34.45 5.36 -15.84
CA ASN A 483 35.39 4.48 -16.53
C ASN A 483 36.74 5.16 -16.85
N TYR A 484 36.81 6.49 -16.82
CA TYR A 484 38.05 7.26 -17.06
C TYR A 484 38.72 7.76 -15.79
N ALA A 485 38.18 7.45 -14.60
CA ALA A 485 38.80 7.78 -13.32
C ALA A 485 39.97 6.82 -13.04
N SER A 486 41.10 7.00 -13.73
CA SER A 486 42.35 6.29 -13.47
C SER A 486 43.44 7.29 -13.07
N ASN A 487 44.19 6.97 -12.01
CA ASN A 487 45.17 7.87 -11.41
C ASN A 487 46.60 7.67 -11.96
N THR A 488 46.74 7.10 -13.16
CA THR A 488 48.05 6.73 -13.71
C THR A 488 48.15 7.06 -15.19
N ASN A 489 49.20 7.79 -15.58
CA ASN A 489 49.65 8.04 -16.97
C ASN A 489 50.08 6.75 -17.72
N ASN A 490 49.52 5.59 -17.40
CA ASN A 490 49.82 4.32 -18.05
C ASN A 490 48.63 3.88 -18.89
N GLU A 491 48.85 3.79 -20.19
CA GLU A 491 47.88 3.43 -21.25
C GLU A 491 47.31 2.00 -21.18
N ASN A 492 47.40 1.32 -20.03
CA ASN A 492 47.13 -0.11 -19.91
C ASN A 492 46.11 -0.47 -18.82
N ILE A 493 44.98 0.24 -18.72
CA ILE A 493 43.86 -0.25 -17.88
C ILE A 493 42.51 0.12 -18.51
N TYR A 494 42.08 -0.64 -19.52
CA TYR A 494 40.68 -0.65 -19.96
C TYR A 494 39.77 -1.53 -19.07
N ASN A 495 40.25 -2.05 -17.93
CA ASN A 495 39.58 -3.14 -17.19
C ASN A 495 39.32 -2.91 -15.68
N ASN A 496 39.31 -1.67 -15.15
CA ASN A 496 39.18 -1.49 -13.69
C ASN A 496 38.33 -0.28 -13.21
N GLY A 497 37.35 0.16 -14.01
CA GLY A 497 36.44 1.24 -13.62
C GLY A 497 35.65 0.97 -12.33
N SER A 498 35.19 -0.28 -12.13
CA SER A 498 34.50 -0.72 -10.92
C SER A 498 35.40 -0.68 -9.67
N TYR A 499 36.66 -1.08 -9.81
CA TYR A 499 37.64 -1.05 -8.73
C TYR A 499 37.95 0.37 -8.25
N ASN A 500 38.14 1.32 -9.18
CA ASN A 500 38.41 2.71 -8.82
C ASN A 500 37.20 3.40 -8.19
N LEU A 501 35.98 3.10 -8.67
CA LEU A 501 34.74 3.58 -8.07
C LEU A 501 34.57 3.06 -6.64
N SER A 502 34.80 1.76 -6.41
CA SER A 502 34.70 1.16 -5.08
C SER A 502 35.66 1.81 -4.06
N ARG A 503 36.90 2.15 -4.48
CA ARG A 503 37.85 2.87 -3.63
C ARG A 503 37.39 4.29 -3.33
N ALA A 504 36.85 5.01 -4.31
CA ALA A 504 36.34 6.36 -4.10
C ALA A 504 35.15 6.36 -3.13
N ILE A 505 34.22 5.39 -3.26
CA ILE A 505 33.11 5.20 -2.32
C ILE A 505 33.64 4.95 -0.92
N ARG A 506 34.58 4.02 -0.78
CA ARG A 506 35.18 3.67 0.51
C ARG A 506 35.74 4.92 1.18
N VAL A 507 36.54 5.72 0.49
CA VAL A 507 37.14 6.95 1.07
C VAL A 507 36.08 7.93 1.59
N VAL A 508 34.94 8.08 0.89
CA VAL A 508 33.90 9.03 1.28
C VAL A 508 32.95 8.45 2.34
N ALA A 509 32.60 7.16 2.25
CA ALA A 509 31.59 6.52 3.07
C ALA A 509 32.15 5.84 4.33
N GLU A 510 33.41 5.38 4.33
CA GLU A 510 34.03 4.63 5.44
C GLU A 510 33.93 5.35 6.79
N PRO A 511 34.18 6.68 6.91
CA PRO A 511 34.01 7.36 8.19
C PRO A 511 32.56 7.32 8.71
N LEU A 512 31.58 7.39 7.80
CA LEU A 512 30.16 7.30 8.13
C LEU A 512 29.78 5.86 8.50
N LEU A 513 30.23 4.88 7.73
CA LEU A 513 29.95 3.46 7.97
C LEU A 513 30.54 2.97 9.30
N VAL A 514 31.79 3.32 9.60
CA VAL A 514 32.48 2.94 10.86
C VAL A 514 31.84 3.58 12.09
N SER A 515 31.14 4.72 11.93
CA SER A 515 30.41 5.35 13.03
C SER A 515 29.09 4.65 13.40
N GLN A 516 28.51 3.90 12.46
CA GLN A 516 27.21 3.25 12.61
C GLN A 516 27.32 1.71 12.75
N PHE A 517 28.30 1.10 12.09
CA PHE A 517 28.46 -0.35 11.93
C PHE A 517 29.83 -0.84 12.46
N ASP A 518 29.98 -2.14 12.73
CA ASP A 518 31.23 -2.70 13.26
C ASP A 518 32.40 -2.43 12.30
N PRO A 519 33.48 -1.75 12.75
CA PRO A 519 34.66 -1.46 11.93
C PRO A 519 35.25 -2.69 11.24
N LYS A 520 35.13 -3.88 11.84
CA LYS A 520 35.68 -5.14 11.30
C LYS A 520 35.00 -5.62 10.02
N LEU A 521 33.81 -5.10 9.70
CA LEU A 521 33.08 -5.44 8.48
C LEU A 521 33.54 -4.63 7.26
N TRP A 522 34.37 -3.61 7.47
CA TRP A 522 34.77 -2.63 6.44
C TRP A 522 36.27 -2.66 6.11
N ILE A 523 37.06 -3.49 6.80
CA ILE A 523 38.50 -3.71 6.56
C ILE A 523 38.66 -4.63 5.36
#